data_AF-A0A099NV25-F1
#
_entry.id   AF-A0A099NV25-F1
#
_cell.length_a   1.000
_cell.length_b   1.000
_cell.length_c   1.000
_cell.angle_alpha   90.00
_cell.angle_beta   90.00
_cell.angle_gamma   90.00
#
_symmetry.space_group_name_H-M   'P 1'
#
loop_
_entity.id
_entity.type
_entity.pdbx_description
1 polymer ?
#
loop_
_entity_poly.entity_id
_entity_poly.type
_entity_poly.pdbx_seq_one_letter_code
_entity_poly.pdbx_strand_id
1 'polypeptide(L)'
;MSADETFPHMSFLAERVKERNPSYFWLNVPDVDKPHPNPIFLVGGLPNNGFFPITSTNVNLRDVPFQPHGETAFECVMSSSDKGKLDIKTALQYSDNAGLAPLLDQIRQFVKRVIKPRRDDWDVVITTGAADGIARCFDIFINPGEVVLFEEFTFTPVLG
;
A
#
# COMPACT_ATOMS: atom_id res chain seq x y z
N MET A 1 28.24 5.39 -14.11
CA MET A 1 26.98 5.22 -14.86
C MET A 1 26.22 6.51 -14.65
N SER A 2 26.02 7.28 -15.73
CA SER A 2 25.30 8.55 -15.68
C SER A 2 23.85 8.31 -15.26
N ALA A 3 23.24 9.31 -14.61
CA ALA A 3 21.88 9.24 -14.08
C ALA A 3 20.78 9.17 -15.16
N ASP A 4 21.13 9.18 -16.45
CA ASP A 4 20.21 9.44 -17.57
C ASP A 4 19.73 8.22 -18.37
N GLU A 5 20.27 7.02 -18.15
CA GLU A 5 19.71 5.82 -18.79
C GLU A 5 18.61 5.22 -17.91
N THR A 6 17.37 5.65 -18.15
CA THR A 6 16.18 4.96 -17.64
C THR A 6 16.04 3.62 -18.36
N PHE A 7 16.12 2.51 -17.63
CA PHE A 7 15.87 1.18 -18.19
C PHE A 7 14.45 1.14 -18.79
N PRO A 8 14.22 0.52 -19.97
CA PRO A 8 12.95 0.57 -20.67
C PRO A 8 11.91 -0.39 -20.04
N HIS A 9 11.53 -0.16 -18.77
CA HIS A 9 10.63 -1.02 -18.01
C HIS A 9 9.29 -1.27 -18.74
N MET A 10 8.81 -0.28 -19.51
CA MET A 10 7.52 -0.35 -20.20
C MET A 10 7.49 -1.40 -21.33
N SER A 11 8.63 -1.76 -21.92
CA SER A 11 8.65 -2.79 -22.97
C SER A 11 8.41 -4.21 -22.44
N PHE A 12 8.56 -4.42 -21.12
CA PHE A 12 8.36 -5.71 -20.45
C PHE A 12 6.95 -5.89 -19.89
N LEU A 13 6.08 -4.87 -20.00
CA LEU A 13 4.71 -5.01 -19.53
C LEU A 13 3.94 -6.00 -20.40
N ALA A 14 3.13 -6.85 -19.76
CA ALA A 14 2.18 -7.69 -20.44
C ALA A 14 1.15 -6.85 -21.22
N GLU A 15 0.63 -7.35 -22.34
CA GLU A 15 -0.30 -6.61 -23.21
C GLU A 15 -1.56 -6.18 -22.44
N ARG A 16 -2.10 -7.07 -21.61
CA ARG A 16 -3.26 -6.79 -20.74
C ARG A 16 -3.04 -5.62 -19.78
N VAL A 17 -1.79 -5.31 -19.43
CA VAL A 17 -1.45 -4.22 -18.50
C VAL A 17 -1.40 -2.89 -19.24
N LYS A 18 -0.89 -2.90 -20.48
CA LYS A 18 -0.86 -1.73 -21.36
C LYS A 18 -2.28 -1.23 -21.67
N GLU A 19 -3.26 -2.14 -21.67
CA GLU A 19 -4.67 -1.83 -21.88
C GLU A 19 -5.40 -1.32 -20.62
N ARG A 20 -4.78 -1.36 -19.44
CA ARG A 20 -5.42 -0.88 -18.20
C ARG A 20 -5.55 0.63 -18.23
N ASN A 21 -6.79 1.11 -18.10
CA ASN A 21 -7.09 2.52 -17.95
C ASN A 21 -7.65 2.78 -16.54
N PRO A 22 -6.84 3.29 -15.59
CA PRO A 22 -7.32 3.58 -14.24
C PRO A 22 -8.32 4.75 -14.30
N SER A 23 -9.55 4.51 -13.83
CA SER A 23 -10.57 5.55 -13.70
C SER A 23 -10.82 5.85 -12.23
N TYR A 24 -10.55 7.08 -11.82
CA TYR A 24 -10.78 7.55 -10.46
C TYR A 24 -12.05 8.40 -10.43
N PHE A 25 -13.17 7.78 -10.09
CA PHE A 25 -14.46 8.48 -10.13
C PHE A 25 -14.54 9.68 -9.17
N TRP A 26 -13.69 9.74 -8.14
CA TRP A 26 -13.65 10.83 -7.17
C TRP A 26 -12.67 11.96 -7.51
N LEU A 27 -11.80 11.80 -8.51
CA LEU A 27 -10.85 12.84 -8.95
C LEU A 27 -11.39 13.71 -10.10
N ASN A 28 -12.52 13.33 -10.69
CA ASN A 28 -13.16 14.07 -11.78
C ASN A 28 -14.00 15.24 -11.26
N VAL A 29 -13.39 16.11 -10.45
CA VAL A 29 -14.01 17.34 -9.96
C VAL A 29 -13.56 18.48 -10.87
N PRO A 30 -14.48 19.28 -11.46
CA PRO A 30 -14.08 20.43 -12.27
C PRO A 30 -13.22 21.41 -11.48
N ASP A 31 -12.18 21.93 -12.10
CA ASP A 31 -11.41 23.04 -11.53
C ASP A 31 -12.31 24.27 -11.38
N VAL A 32 -12.21 24.92 -10.22
CA VAL A 32 -12.97 26.12 -9.89
C VAL A 32 -11.99 27.24 -9.62
N ASP A 33 -12.08 28.35 -10.35
CA ASP A 33 -11.13 29.48 -10.26
C ASP A 33 -11.00 30.08 -8.85
N LYS A 34 -12.05 29.99 -8.04
CA LYS A 34 -12.11 30.53 -6.67
C LYS A 34 -12.85 29.56 -5.75
N PRO A 35 -12.20 28.47 -5.32
CA PRO A 35 -12.85 27.49 -4.45
C PRO A 35 -13.12 28.11 -3.08
N HIS A 36 -14.23 27.74 -2.45
CA HIS A 36 -14.52 28.11 -1.07
C HIS A 36 -13.43 27.52 -0.15
N PRO A 37 -12.95 28.24 0.90
CA PRO A 37 -11.88 27.73 1.77
C PRO A 37 -12.26 26.47 2.56
N ASN A 38 -13.55 26.23 2.78
CA ASN A 38 -14.09 25.05 3.46
C ASN A 38 -15.23 24.44 2.63
N PRO A 39 -14.95 23.73 1.52
CA PRO A 39 -15.99 23.15 0.69
C PRO A 39 -16.61 21.92 1.38
N ILE A 40 -17.89 21.67 1.14
CA ILE A 40 -18.54 20.42 1.53
C ILE A 40 -18.34 19.42 0.38
N PHE A 41 -17.76 18.27 0.69
CA PHE A 41 -17.49 17.22 -0.31
C PHE A 41 -18.71 16.31 -0.47
N LEU A 42 -19.33 16.36 -1.66
CA LEU A 42 -20.45 15.50 -2.06
C LEU A 42 -20.09 14.52 -3.19
N VAL A 43 -18.79 14.30 -3.41
CA VAL A 43 -18.25 13.54 -4.54
C VAL A 43 -17.97 12.09 -4.17
N GLY A 44 -17.20 11.89 -3.10
CA GLY A 44 -16.79 10.55 -2.66
C GLY A 44 -17.89 9.87 -1.86
N GLY A 45 -18.14 8.60 -2.16
CA GLY A 45 -18.99 7.72 -1.34
C GLY A 45 -18.27 7.27 -0.07
N LEU A 46 -17.79 8.21 0.74
CA LEU A 46 -17.04 7.95 1.99
C LEU A 46 -18.03 8.01 3.16
N PRO A 47 -18.40 6.87 3.80
CA PRO A 47 -19.29 6.89 4.94
C PRO A 47 -18.72 7.73 6.09
N ASN A 48 -19.58 8.45 6.80
CA ASN A 48 -19.16 9.18 7.99
C ASN A 48 -18.68 8.19 9.07
N ASN A 49 -17.57 8.49 9.73
CA ASN A 49 -16.98 7.61 10.74
C ASN A 49 -17.87 7.37 11.97
N GLY A 50 -18.88 8.21 12.21
CA GLY A 50 -19.89 7.98 13.23
C GLY A 50 -20.77 6.74 12.99
N PHE A 51 -20.74 6.17 11.77
CA PHE A 51 -21.36 4.88 11.46
C PHE A 51 -20.43 3.69 11.71
N PHE A 52 -19.14 3.90 12.01
CA PHE A 52 -18.23 2.80 12.30
C PHE A 52 -18.57 2.25 13.69
N PRO A 53 -18.82 0.93 13.83
CA PRO A 53 -19.25 0.35 15.11
C PRO A 53 -18.10 0.18 16.12
N ILE A 54 -16.85 0.39 15.68
CA ILE A 54 -15.64 0.25 16.50
C ILE A 54 -15.20 1.65 16.94
N THR A 55 -15.11 1.89 18.25
CA THR A 55 -14.69 3.18 18.83
C THR A 55 -13.22 3.23 19.22
N SER A 56 -12.66 2.08 19.56
CA SER A 56 -11.25 1.95 19.91
C SER A 56 -10.80 0.49 19.79
N THR A 57 -9.50 0.26 19.79
CA THR A 57 -8.90 -1.07 19.83
C THR A 57 -7.65 -1.02 20.67
N ASN A 58 -7.48 -2.02 21.54
CA ASN A 58 -6.28 -2.22 22.34
C ASN A 58 -5.55 -3.47 21.87
N VAL A 59 -4.25 -3.33 21.60
CA VAL A 59 -3.38 -4.43 21.19
C VAL A 59 -2.35 -4.67 22.27
N ASN A 60 -2.37 -5.88 22.84
CA ASN A 60 -1.43 -6.30 23.87
C ASN A 60 -0.35 -7.14 23.20
N LEU A 61 0.91 -6.74 23.36
CA LEU A 61 2.05 -7.41 22.74
C LEU A 61 2.92 -8.06 23.81
N ARG A 62 3.73 -9.02 23.36
CA ARG A 62 4.83 -9.59 24.14
C ARG A 62 6.12 -8.92 23.69
N ASP A 63 7.06 -8.73 24.60
CA ASP A 63 8.38 -8.16 24.27
C ASP A 63 9.27 -9.20 23.58
N VAL A 64 9.12 -10.48 23.96
CA VAL A 64 9.88 -11.60 23.41
C VAL A 64 8.99 -12.80 23.06
N PRO A 65 9.42 -13.64 22.09
CA PRO A 65 8.70 -14.88 21.77
C PRO A 65 8.50 -15.78 23.00
N PHE A 66 7.31 -16.40 23.09
CA PHE A 66 6.92 -17.36 24.14
C PHE A 66 6.74 -16.80 25.57
N GLN A 67 6.80 -15.48 25.78
CA GLN A 67 6.44 -14.86 27.07
C GLN A 67 4.93 -15.03 27.36
N PRO A 68 4.50 -15.20 28.63
CA PRO A 68 3.11 -15.01 29.02
C PRO A 68 2.59 -13.63 28.58
N HIS A 69 1.27 -13.48 28.38
CA HIS A 69 0.69 -12.25 27.81
C HIS A 69 1.18 -10.99 28.56
N GLY A 70 1.72 -10.03 27.79
CA GLY A 70 2.14 -8.72 28.30
C GLY A 70 0.96 -7.77 28.48
N GLU A 71 1.26 -6.57 28.99
CA GLU A 71 0.30 -5.46 29.15
C GLU A 71 -0.04 -4.80 27.81
N THR A 72 -0.99 -3.84 27.82
CA THR A 72 -1.40 -3.08 26.63
C THR A 72 -0.23 -2.34 26.02
N ALA A 73 0.14 -2.69 24.79
CA ALA A 73 1.25 -2.06 24.08
C ALA A 73 0.78 -0.88 23.24
N PHE A 74 -0.44 -0.95 22.66
CA PHE A 74 -0.96 0.08 21.76
C PHE A 74 -2.48 0.26 21.93
N GLU A 75 -2.90 1.51 22.10
CA GLU A 75 -4.30 1.94 22.03
C GLU A 75 -4.51 2.73 20.73
N CYS A 76 -5.50 2.31 19.94
CA CYS A 76 -6.00 3.02 18.77
C CYS A 76 -7.38 3.59 19.09
N VAL A 77 -7.52 4.91 19.04
CA VAL A 77 -8.75 5.63 19.38
C VAL A 77 -9.47 6.12 18.11
N MET A 78 -10.73 6.59 18.25
CA MET A 78 -11.51 7.12 17.11
C MET A 78 -10.79 8.17 16.30
N SER A 79 -10.14 9.13 16.95
CA SER A 79 -9.42 10.21 16.27
C SER A 79 -8.22 10.62 17.10
N SER A 80 -7.04 10.60 16.49
CA SER A 80 -5.78 10.98 17.11
C SER A 80 -5.31 12.33 16.57
N SER A 81 -4.81 13.21 17.45
CA SER A 81 -4.11 14.43 17.04
C SER A 81 -2.65 14.18 16.65
N ASP A 82 -2.11 13.01 16.99
CA ASP A 82 -0.75 12.59 16.66
C ASP A 82 -0.71 12.01 15.24
N LYS A 83 -0.04 12.72 14.33
CA LYS A 83 0.12 12.34 12.92
C LYS A 83 0.95 11.07 12.72
N GLY A 84 1.73 10.66 13.72
CA GLY A 84 2.50 9.42 13.68
C GLY A 84 1.68 8.18 14.05
N LYS A 85 0.46 8.35 14.56
CA LYS A 85 -0.42 7.26 14.96
C LYS A 85 -1.57 7.10 13.97
N LEU A 86 -1.87 5.85 13.68
CA LEU A 86 -3.09 5.49 12.97
C LEU A 86 -4.27 5.53 13.95
N ASP A 87 -5.37 6.18 13.56
CA ASP A 87 -6.63 6.18 14.31
C ASP A 87 -7.70 5.31 13.63
N ILE A 88 -8.75 4.96 14.37
CA ILE A 88 -9.82 4.10 13.85
C ILE A 88 -10.56 4.77 12.69
N LYS A 89 -10.75 6.09 12.74
CA LYS A 89 -11.36 6.87 11.66
C LYS A 89 -10.63 6.67 10.32
N THR A 90 -9.30 6.68 10.33
CA THR A 90 -8.48 6.53 9.13
C THR A 90 -8.34 5.05 8.77
N ALA A 91 -8.16 4.17 9.75
CA ALA A 91 -7.94 2.74 9.52
C ALA A 91 -9.14 2.03 8.88
N LEU A 92 -10.37 2.44 9.21
CA LEU A 92 -11.60 1.82 8.72
C LEU A 92 -12.23 2.57 7.53
N GLN A 93 -11.61 3.66 7.07
CA GLN A 93 -12.05 4.41 5.90
C GLN A 93 -11.33 3.93 4.64
N TYR A 94 -11.92 4.19 3.47
CA TYR A 94 -11.20 4.08 2.20
C TYR A 94 -9.86 4.83 2.25
N SER A 95 -8.82 4.17 1.75
CA SER A 95 -7.45 4.67 1.75
C SER A 95 -6.85 4.62 0.35
N ASP A 96 -5.64 5.14 0.22
CA ASP A 96 -4.84 4.97 -0.99
C ASP A 96 -4.59 3.47 -1.28
N ASN A 97 -4.56 3.11 -2.56
CA ASN A 97 -4.28 1.75 -3.03
C ASN A 97 -2.88 1.29 -2.67
N ALA A 98 -1.92 2.21 -2.53
CA ALA A 98 -0.56 1.90 -2.14
C ALA A 98 -0.47 1.44 -0.68
N GLY A 99 -1.38 1.91 0.17
CA GLY A 99 -1.44 1.64 1.59
C GLY A 99 -1.51 2.91 2.44
N LEU A 100 -1.54 2.73 3.77
CA LEU A 100 -1.61 3.84 4.72
C LEU A 100 -0.25 4.53 4.85
N ALA A 101 -0.22 5.85 4.71
CA ALA A 101 1.02 6.64 4.71
C ALA A 101 1.95 6.37 5.92
N PRO A 102 1.47 6.32 7.18
CA PRO A 102 2.35 6.02 8.32
C PRO A 102 3.05 4.66 8.20
N LEU A 103 2.36 3.64 7.69
CA LEU A 103 2.93 2.32 7.48
C LEU A 103 3.95 2.32 6.33
N LEU A 104 3.62 2.97 5.22
CA LEU A 104 4.52 3.11 4.09
C LEU A 104 5.83 3.81 4.50
N ASP A 105 5.76 4.86 5.30
CA ASP A 105 6.95 5.57 5.78
C ASP A 105 7.83 4.70 6.69
N GLN A 106 7.21 3.91 7.59
CA GLN A 106 7.95 2.94 8.40
C GLN A 106 8.64 1.88 7.53
N ILE A 107 7.96 1.36 6.51
CA ILE A 107 8.55 0.38 5.59
C ILE A 107 9.68 1.00 4.78
N ARG A 108 9.53 2.23 4.27
CA ARG A 108 10.63 2.95 3.57
C ARG A 108 11.85 3.12 4.47
N GLN A 109 11.66 3.46 5.74
CA GLN A 109 12.76 3.55 6.70
C GLN A 109 13.44 2.18 6.92
N PHE A 110 12.66 1.11 7.03
CA PHE A 110 13.19 -0.25 7.12
C PHE A 110 14.01 -0.64 5.88
N VAL A 111 13.48 -0.41 4.67
CA VAL A 111 14.16 -0.68 3.41
C VAL A 111 15.48 0.10 3.31
N LYS A 112 15.48 1.40 3.64
CA LYS A 112 16.69 2.23 3.69
C LYS A 112 17.73 1.70 4.66
N ARG A 113 17.30 1.18 5.81
CA ARG A 113 18.19 0.69 6.86
C ARG A 113 18.78 -0.69 6.54
N VAL A 114 17.96 -1.61 6.03
CA VAL A 114 18.31 -3.03 5.91
C VAL A 114 18.72 -3.40 4.48
N ILE A 115 17.93 -3.00 3.47
CA ILE A 115 18.14 -3.41 2.07
C ILE A 115 19.10 -2.47 1.34
N LYS A 116 19.00 -1.15 1.61
CA LYS A 116 19.85 -0.09 1.00
C LYS A 116 19.88 -0.14 -0.54
N PRO A 117 18.75 0.14 -1.23
CA PRO A 117 18.72 0.20 -2.68
C PRO A 117 19.81 1.13 -3.23
N ARG A 118 20.42 0.74 -4.36
CA ARG A 118 21.54 1.49 -4.97
C ARG A 118 21.08 2.78 -5.65
N ARG A 119 19.86 2.79 -6.18
CA ARG A 119 19.26 3.96 -6.82
C ARG A 119 18.29 4.62 -5.85
N ASP A 120 17.96 5.88 -6.11
CA ASP A 120 17.02 6.65 -5.29
C ASP A 120 15.57 6.58 -5.81
N ASP A 121 15.35 6.02 -6.99
CA ASP A 121 14.06 5.92 -7.69
C ASP A 121 13.29 4.63 -7.36
N TRP A 122 13.19 4.30 -6.08
CA TRP A 122 12.38 3.18 -5.60
C TRP A 122 11.24 3.67 -4.71
N ASP A 123 10.19 2.85 -4.63
CA ASP A 123 9.10 3.05 -3.68
C ASP A 123 8.58 1.70 -3.19
N VAL A 124 7.59 1.73 -2.30
CA VAL A 124 6.97 0.55 -1.69
C VAL A 124 5.46 0.60 -1.84
N VAL A 125 4.87 -0.58 -1.98
CA VAL A 125 3.42 -0.80 -2.04
C VAL A 125 3.05 -1.93 -1.09
N ILE A 126 1.95 -1.77 -0.36
CA ILE A 126 1.41 -2.82 0.50
C ILE A 126 0.76 -3.91 -0.35
N THR A 127 1.01 -5.15 0.05
CA THR A 127 0.38 -6.35 -0.49
C THR A 127 -0.32 -7.10 0.63
N THR A 128 -1.18 -8.05 0.28
CA THR A 128 -1.80 -8.96 1.26
C THR A 128 -0.90 -10.15 1.61
N GLY A 129 0.38 -10.08 1.27
CA GLY A 129 1.40 -11.10 1.53
C GLY A 129 2.28 -11.36 0.31
N ALA A 130 3.31 -12.19 0.50
CA ALA A 130 4.28 -12.50 -0.56
C ALA A 130 3.63 -13.15 -1.80
N ALA A 131 2.63 -14.01 -1.61
CA ALA A 131 1.91 -14.65 -2.72
C ALA A 131 1.14 -13.63 -3.59
N ASP A 132 0.43 -12.68 -2.98
CA ASP A 132 -0.22 -11.56 -3.70
C ASP A 132 0.83 -10.70 -4.43
N GLY A 133 1.96 -10.40 -3.78
CA GLY A 133 3.06 -9.68 -4.42
C GLY A 133 3.59 -10.37 -5.68
N ILE A 134 3.87 -11.67 -5.61
CA ILE A 134 4.36 -12.44 -6.76
C ILE A 134 3.28 -12.57 -7.84
N ALA A 135 2.03 -12.82 -7.46
CA ALA A 135 0.91 -12.88 -8.41
C ALA A 135 0.75 -11.56 -9.19
N ARG A 136 0.91 -10.41 -8.53
CA ARG A 136 0.93 -9.10 -9.21
C ARG A 136 2.12 -8.97 -10.16
N CYS A 137 3.31 -9.41 -9.78
CA CYS A 137 4.46 -9.40 -10.70
C CYS A 137 4.19 -10.23 -11.96
N PHE A 138 3.63 -11.43 -11.82
CA PHE A 138 3.28 -12.27 -12.97
C PHE A 138 2.19 -11.60 -13.82
N ASP A 139 1.19 -11.04 -13.17
CA ASP A 139 0.15 -10.29 -13.84
C ASP A 139 0.71 -9.05 -14.59
N ILE A 140 1.73 -8.38 -14.06
CA ILE A 140 2.31 -7.19 -14.67
C ILE A 140 3.23 -7.52 -15.86
N PHE A 141 4.00 -8.61 -15.79
CA PHE A 141 5.13 -8.84 -16.70
C PHE A 141 4.99 -10.01 -17.68
N ILE A 142 4.06 -10.96 -17.47
CA ILE A 142 4.06 -12.23 -18.21
C ILE A 142 2.83 -12.38 -19.10
N ASN A 143 2.98 -12.55 -20.40
CA ASN A 143 1.90 -12.95 -21.30
C ASN A 143 1.71 -14.49 -21.35
N PRO A 144 0.50 -14.98 -21.69
CA PRO A 144 0.30 -16.41 -21.96
C PRO A 144 1.29 -16.94 -23.00
N GLY A 145 1.98 -18.03 -22.68
CA GLY A 145 2.97 -18.66 -23.55
C GLY A 145 4.40 -18.12 -23.41
N GLU A 146 4.63 -17.10 -22.58
CA GLU A 146 5.98 -16.63 -22.26
C GLU A 146 6.68 -17.55 -21.24
N VAL A 147 8.01 -17.43 -21.16
CA VAL A 147 8.87 -18.28 -20.35
C VAL A 147 9.35 -17.50 -19.12
N VAL A 148 9.26 -18.16 -17.96
CA VAL A 148 9.76 -17.65 -16.67
C VAL A 148 10.84 -18.59 -16.18
N LEU A 149 11.94 -18.03 -15.68
CA LEU A 149 13.01 -18.82 -15.06
C LEU A 149 12.69 -19.06 -13.59
N PHE A 150 12.84 -20.31 -13.16
CA PHE A 150 12.76 -20.72 -11.77
C PHE A 150 14.02 -21.50 -11.40
N GLU A 151 14.34 -21.52 -10.11
CA GLU A 151 15.28 -22.49 -9.56
C GLU A 151 14.73 -23.91 -9.75
N GLU A 152 15.61 -24.91 -9.92
CA GLU A 152 15.21 -26.31 -10.16
C GLU A 152 14.23 -26.83 -9.10
N PHE A 153 14.48 -26.46 -7.84
CA PHE A 153 13.57 -26.70 -6.72
C PHE A 153 13.08 -25.35 -6.23
N THR A 154 11.78 -25.09 -6.39
CA THR A 154 11.19 -23.79 -6.07
C THR A 154 9.92 -23.93 -5.23
N PHE A 155 9.39 -22.78 -4.81
CA PHE A 155 8.19 -22.68 -3.99
C PHE A 155 6.96 -23.08 -4.80
N THR A 156 6.37 -24.24 -4.51
CA THR A 156 5.29 -24.80 -5.34
C THR A 156 4.08 -23.89 -5.59
N PRO A 157 3.66 -22.98 -4.68
CA PRO A 157 2.55 -22.07 -4.94
C PRO A 157 2.82 -21.01 -6.02
N VAL A 158 4.04 -20.84 -6.53
CA VAL A 158 4.29 -19.95 -7.69
C VAL A 158 4.17 -20.66 -9.04
N LEU A 159 3.90 -21.98 -9.04
CA LEU A 159 3.81 -22.79 -10.26
C LEU A 159 2.37 -23.03 -10.74
N GLY A 160 1.35 -22.63 -9.97
CA GLY A 160 -0.05 -22.94 -10.26
C GLY A 160 -1.02 -21.88 -9.75
#